data_AF-A0A816E997-F1
#
_entry.id   AF-A0A816E997-F1
#
_cell.length_a   1.000
_cell.length_b   1.000
_cell.length_c   1.000
_cell.angle_alpha   90.00
_cell.angle_beta   90.00
_cell.angle_gamma   90.00
#
_symmetry.space_group_name_H-M   'P 1'
#
loop_
_entity.id
_entity.type
_entity.pdbx_description
1 polymer ?
#
loop_
_entity_poly.entity_id
_entity_poly.type
_entity_poly.pdbx_seq_one_letter_code
_entity_poly.pdbx_strand_id
1 'polypeptide(L)'
;MKTISNLIPMLLQMTDIQNDEIQLNVYRCLGKIMIETDIKTMANPQKVASMYIDYINNTMNDFNKTERFISLLQSLVNFVQHDQVKIQLIKQSALPLLIKCVIEIRFDSINVQQIALEILALALNNNALETLKQNQIVINHIQILSNNSNSTIISLPRAAETLLWKLEKEEKSINKSIISNKYK
;
A
#
# COMPACT_ATOMS: atom_id res chain seq x y z
N MET A 1 23.12 -13.82 -0.63
CA MET A 1 23.55 -12.70 0.24
C MET A 1 23.33 -13.11 1.68
N LYS A 2 24.36 -13.13 2.53
CA LYS A 2 24.16 -13.23 3.98
C LYS A 2 23.71 -11.85 4.47
N THR A 3 22.47 -11.73 4.93
CA THR A 3 22.02 -10.55 5.67
C THR A 3 22.98 -10.36 6.85
N ILE A 4 23.54 -9.16 7.00
CA ILE A 4 24.34 -8.83 8.19
C ILE A 4 23.40 -9.03 9.38
N SER A 5 23.67 -10.02 10.24
CA SER A 5 22.67 -10.58 11.19
C SER A 5 22.07 -9.55 12.15
N ASN A 6 22.70 -8.38 12.28
CA ASN A 6 22.31 -7.34 13.23
C ASN A 6 21.75 -6.06 12.55
N LEU A 7 21.67 -6.02 11.22
CA LEU A 7 21.27 -4.80 10.51
C LEU A 7 19.79 -4.45 10.73
N ILE A 8 18.88 -5.43 10.63
CA ILE A 8 17.44 -5.20 10.83
C ILE A 8 17.12 -4.77 12.28
N PRO A 9 17.61 -5.47 13.33
CA PRO A 9 17.42 -5.02 14.70
C PRO A 9 17.96 -3.61 14.96
N MET A 10 19.14 -3.28 14.43
CA MET A 10 19.73 -1.94 14.56
C MET A 10 18.84 -0.88 13.90
N LEU A 11 18.39 -1.12 12.66
CA LEU A 11 17.49 -0.21 11.96
C LEU A 11 16.16 -0.02 12.70
N LEU A 12 15.59 -1.08 13.26
CA LEU A 12 14.37 -0.98 14.07
C LEU A 12 14.59 -0.10 15.33
N GLN A 13 15.74 -0.19 15.99
CA GLN A 13 16.05 0.70 17.12
C GLN A 13 16.19 2.16 16.69
N MET A 14 16.72 2.42 15.49
CA MET A 14 16.83 3.77 14.96
C MET A 14 15.48 4.43 14.66
N THR A 15 14.38 3.65 14.58
CA THR A 15 13.03 4.21 14.45
C THR A 15 12.58 5.01 15.67
N ASP A 16 13.17 4.76 16.84
CA ASP A 16 12.84 5.47 18.09
C ASP A 16 13.53 6.84 18.19
N ILE A 17 14.46 7.14 17.27
CA ILE A 17 15.10 8.45 17.19
C ILE A 17 14.08 9.45 16.61
N GLN A 18 13.75 10.50 17.37
CA GLN A 18 12.85 11.58 16.94
C GLN A 18 13.51 12.53 15.93
N ASN A 19 13.90 11.98 14.80
CA ASN A 19 14.44 12.73 13.67
C ASN A 19 13.81 12.17 12.38
N ASP A 20 13.00 13.01 11.72
CA ASP A 20 12.25 12.65 10.51
C ASP A 20 13.14 12.06 9.41
N GLU A 21 14.36 12.57 9.23
CA GLU A 21 15.26 12.12 8.16
C GLU A 21 15.90 10.76 8.48
N ILE A 22 16.25 10.53 9.74
CA ILE A 22 16.72 9.22 10.21
C ILE A 22 15.61 8.19 10.05
N GLN A 23 14.40 8.50 10.53
CA GLN A 23 13.24 7.60 10.42
C GLN A 23 12.93 7.27 8.95
N LEU A 24 12.86 8.29 8.08
CA LEU A 24 12.66 8.13 6.64
C LEU A 24 13.66 7.14 6.02
N ASN A 25 14.96 7.35 6.26
CA ASN A 25 16.00 6.51 5.68
C ASN A 25 15.97 5.09 6.25
N VAL A 26 15.72 4.95 7.54
CA VAL A 26 15.53 3.64 8.20
C VAL A 26 14.39 2.87 7.55
N TYR A 27 13.23 3.49 7.32
CA TYR A 27 12.09 2.84 6.67
C TYR A 27 12.41 2.41 5.24
N ARG A 28 13.08 3.27 4.47
CA ARG A 28 13.52 2.93 3.10
C ARG A 28 14.48 1.75 3.09
N CYS A 29 15.40 1.68 4.06
CA CYS A 29 16.32 0.56 4.21
C CYS A 29 15.55 -0.71 4.56
N LEU A 30 14.72 -0.67 5.60
CA LEU A 30 13.92 -1.82 6.04
C LEU A 30 13.06 -2.36 4.89
N GLY A 31 12.39 -1.49 4.13
CA GLY A 31 11.54 -1.90 3.01
C GLY A 31 12.29 -2.47 1.80
N LYS A 32 13.60 -2.34 1.75
CA LYS A 32 14.42 -2.95 0.70
C LYS A 32 15.08 -4.26 1.13
N ILE A 33 15.37 -4.41 2.42
CA ILE A 33 16.20 -5.53 2.92
C ILE A 33 15.40 -6.60 3.65
N MET A 34 14.23 -6.26 4.18
CA MET A 34 13.42 -7.20 4.92
C MET A 34 12.81 -8.24 3.99
N ILE A 35 12.92 -9.51 4.41
CA ILE A 35 12.25 -10.63 3.75
C ILE A 35 11.12 -11.18 4.63
N GLU A 36 10.30 -12.08 4.07
CA GLU A 36 9.13 -12.67 4.74
C GLU A 36 9.47 -13.28 6.11
N THR A 37 10.63 -13.94 6.22
CA THR A 37 11.08 -14.55 7.49
C THR A 37 11.39 -13.49 8.55
N ASP A 38 11.93 -12.34 8.17
CA ASP A 38 12.25 -11.26 9.11
C ASP A 38 10.97 -10.63 9.68
N ILE A 39 9.95 -10.49 8.85
CA ILE A 39 8.64 -9.95 9.26
C ILE A 39 7.93 -10.93 10.19
N LYS A 40 7.93 -12.23 9.84
CA LYS A 40 7.32 -13.29 10.67
C LYS A 40 7.96 -13.42 12.06
N THR A 41 9.25 -13.17 12.14
CA THR A 41 10.01 -13.25 13.41
C THR A 41 10.06 -11.92 14.15
N MET A 42 9.48 -10.86 13.59
CA MET A 42 9.43 -9.56 14.23
C MET A 42 8.51 -9.59 15.45
N ALA A 43 9.01 -9.06 16.57
CA ALA A 43 8.23 -8.97 17.80
C ALA A 43 7.01 -8.02 17.68
N ASN A 44 7.12 -6.97 16.84
CA ASN A 44 6.08 -5.95 16.68
C ASN A 44 5.91 -5.50 15.21
N PRO A 45 5.33 -6.34 14.34
CA PRO A 45 5.00 -5.99 12.96
C PRO A 45 3.96 -4.86 12.87
N GLN A 46 3.14 -4.65 13.92
CA GLN A 46 2.19 -3.54 13.98
C GLN A 46 2.91 -2.19 13.93
N LYS A 47 4.05 -2.07 14.64
CA LYS A 47 4.86 -0.85 14.66
C LYS A 47 5.30 -0.45 13.26
N VAL A 48 5.70 -1.41 12.42
CA VAL A 48 6.13 -1.10 11.04
C VAL A 48 5.00 -0.54 10.20
N ALA A 49 3.82 -1.17 10.26
CA ALA A 49 2.65 -0.67 9.56
C ALA A 49 2.20 0.72 10.05
N SER A 50 2.21 0.95 11.37
CA SER A 50 1.79 2.22 11.96
C SER A 50 2.71 3.36 11.54
N MET A 51 4.03 3.11 11.52
CA MET A 51 5.01 4.08 11.07
C MET A 51 4.76 4.56 9.63
N TYR A 52 4.43 3.65 8.70
CA TYR A 52 4.06 4.05 7.34
C TYR A 52 2.77 4.86 7.30
N ILE A 53 1.75 4.47 8.06
CA ILE A 53 0.44 5.13 8.09
C ILE A 53 0.57 6.55 8.68
N ASP A 54 1.26 6.69 9.81
CA ASP A 54 1.49 7.96 10.47
C ASP A 54 2.26 8.91 9.57
N TYR A 55 3.29 8.41 8.88
CA TYR A 55 4.06 9.25 7.96
C TYR A 55 3.23 9.67 6.75
N ILE A 56 2.47 8.76 6.12
CA ILE A 56 1.55 9.07 5.01
C ILE A 56 0.58 10.16 5.47
N ASN A 57 -0.02 10.02 6.64
CA ASN A 57 -0.92 11.03 7.21
C ASN A 57 -0.26 12.39 7.38
N ASN A 58 0.94 12.42 7.96
CA ASN A 58 1.64 13.66 8.31
C ASN A 58 2.22 14.38 7.09
N THR A 59 2.49 13.66 5.99
CA THR A 59 3.15 14.22 4.80
C THR A 59 2.23 14.40 3.60
N MET A 60 1.08 13.73 3.56
CA MET A 60 0.11 13.82 2.46
C MET A 60 -0.47 15.22 2.23
N ASN A 61 -0.31 16.20 3.13
CA ASN A 61 -0.78 17.57 2.87
C ASN A 61 0.37 18.59 2.81
N ASP A 62 1.63 18.16 2.87
CA ASP A 62 2.80 19.05 2.87
C ASP A 62 3.52 18.99 1.52
N PHE A 63 3.34 20.03 0.70
CA PHE A 63 3.93 20.14 -0.63
C PHE A 63 5.47 20.09 -0.61
N ASN A 64 6.10 20.54 0.48
CA ASN A 64 7.56 20.52 0.62
C ASN A 64 8.10 19.10 0.88
N LYS A 65 7.21 18.14 1.18
CA LYS A 65 7.56 16.75 1.49
C LYS A 65 7.13 15.77 0.39
N THR A 66 6.68 16.25 -0.77
CA THR A 66 6.17 15.41 -1.87
C THR A 66 7.13 14.29 -2.29
N GLU A 67 8.41 14.59 -2.53
CA GLU A 67 9.40 13.56 -2.90
C GLU A 67 9.61 12.51 -1.80
N ARG A 68 9.60 12.95 -0.53
CA ARG A 68 9.75 12.06 0.63
C ARG A 68 8.53 11.16 0.77
N PHE A 69 7.35 11.72 0.57
CA PHE A 69 6.08 11.00 0.56
C PHE A 69 6.07 9.91 -0.53
N ILE A 70 6.43 10.26 -1.76
CA ILE A 70 6.55 9.30 -2.87
C ILE A 70 7.56 8.19 -2.53
N SER A 71 8.74 8.55 -2.00
CA SER A 71 9.76 7.56 -1.69
C SER A 71 9.32 6.55 -0.61
N LEU A 72 8.52 6.99 0.36
CA LEU A 72 7.97 6.08 1.37
C LEU A 72 6.81 5.23 0.86
N LEU A 73 5.95 5.79 0.03
CA LEU A 73 4.93 5.00 -0.66
C LEU A 73 5.59 3.89 -1.50
N GLN A 74 6.67 4.18 -2.22
CA GLN A 74 7.46 3.16 -2.93
C GLN A 74 8.04 2.11 -1.99
N SER A 75 8.54 2.52 -0.83
CA SER A 75 9.03 1.58 0.18
C SER A 75 7.91 0.69 0.74
N LEU A 76 6.69 1.23 0.85
CA LEU A 76 5.51 0.49 1.30
C LEU A 76 5.07 -0.58 0.28
N VAL A 77 5.25 -0.35 -1.03
CA VAL A 77 4.98 -1.36 -2.07
C VAL A 77 5.77 -2.64 -1.84
N ASN A 78 7.04 -2.53 -1.42
CA ASN A 78 7.85 -3.71 -1.12
C ASN A 78 7.34 -4.42 0.13
N PHE A 79 6.96 -3.65 1.15
CA PHE A 79 6.48 -4.20 2.42
C PHE A 79 5.11 -4.87 2.32
N VAL A 80 4.20 -4.31 1.53
CA VAL A 80 2.83 -4.80 1.41
C VAL A 80 2.75 -6.13 0.64
N GLN A 81 3.86 -6.65 0.12
CA GLN A 81 3.92 -8.00 -0.44
C GLN A 81 3.74 -9.07 0.64
N HIS A 82 4.10 -8.75 1.88
CA HIS A 82 4.09 -9.67 3.02
C HIS A 82 2.72 -9.72 3.70
N ASP A 83 2.17 -10.93 3.89
CA ASP A 83 0.78 -11.11 4.34
C ASP A 83 0.51 -10.50 5.72
N GLN A 84 1.47 -10.60 6.63
CA GLN A 84 1.36 -10.02 7.96
C GLN A 84 1.26 -8.49 7.90
N VAL A 85 1.99 -7.84 6.98
CA VAL A 85 1.93 -6.38 6.79
C VAL A 85 0.58 -5.97 6.20
N LYS A 86 0.08 -6.69 5.19
CA LYS A 86 -1.26 -6.44 4.60
C LYS A 86 -2.33 -6.43 5.68
N ILE A 87 -2.33 -7.44 6.56
CA ILE A 87 -3.28 -7.54 7.66
C ILE A 87 -3.18 -6.33 8.58
N GLN A 88 -1.97 -5.90 8.95
CA GLN A 88 -1.80 -4.76 9.85
C GLN A 88 -2.18 -3.43 9.21
N LEU A 89 -1.84 -3.20 7.94
CA LEU A 89 -2.25 -1.99 7.22
C LEU A 89 -3.77 -1.82 7.18
N ILE A 90 -4.49 -2.91 6.91
CA ILE A 90 -5.96 -2.88 6.88
C ILE A 90 -6.54 -2.67 8.29
N LYS A 91 -5.98 -3.34 9.31
CA LYS A 91 -6.41 -3.16 10.72
C LYS A 91 -6.21 -1.72 11.21
N GLN A 92 -5.19 -1.03 10.70
CA GLN A 92 -4.84 0.33 11.11
C GLN A 92 -5.41 1.39 10.16
N SER A 93 -6.45 1.06 9.39
CA SER A 93 -7.18 2.01 8.55
C SER A 93 -6.30 2.72 7.49
N ALA A 94 -5.33 2.03 6.91
CA ALA A 94 -4.56 2.55 5.77
C ALA A 94 -5.43 2.75 4.50
N LEU A 95 -6.53 2.00 4.39
CA LEU A 95 -7.38 1.98 3.19
C LEU A 95 -7.96 3.35 2.82
N PRO A 96 -8.61 4.11 3.72
CA PRO A 96 -9.02 5.49 3.44
C PRO A 96 -7.89 6.40 2.93
N LEU A 97 -6.68 6.23 3.45
CA LEU A 97 -5.53 7.03 3.03
C LEU A 97 -5.09 6.68 1.62
N LEU A 98 -5.00 5.39 1.31
CA LEU A 98 -4.66 4.93 -0.03
C LEU A 98 -5.73 5.35 -1.05
N ILE A 99 -7.01 5.28 -0.68
CA ILE A 99 -8.11 5.80 -1.51
C ILE A 99 -7.92 7.30 -1.78
N LYS A 100 -7.57 8.07 -0.74
CA LYS A 100 -7.28 9.49 -0.89
C LYS A 100 -6.10 9.71 -1.85
N CYS A 101 -5.01 8.94 -1.75
CA CYS A 101 -3.90 9.00 -2.71
C CYS A 101 -4.33 8.74 -4.16
N VAL A 102 -5.33 7.86 -4.39
CA VAL A 102 -5.83 7.53 -5.74
C VAL A 102 -6.63 8.69 -6.34
N ILE A 103 -7.44 9.40 -5.54
CA ILE A 103 -8.33 10.44 -6.06
C ILE A 103 -7.73 11.85 -5.99
N GLU A 104 -6.69 12.04 -5.18
CA GLU A 104 -6.10 13.35 -4.93
C GLU A 104 -5.19 13.81 -6.08
N ILE A 105 -5.49 15.00 -6.61
CA ILE A 105 -4.78 15.60 -7.75
C ILE A 105 -3.72 16.64 -7.33
N ARG A 106 -3.54 16.87 -6.02
CA ARG A 106 -2.69 17.95 -5.49
C ARG A 106 -1.17 17.70 -5.59
N PHE A 107 -0.72 16.46 -5.72
CA PHE A 107 0.72 16.11 -5.80
C PHE A 107 1.13 15.78 -7.23
N ASP A 108 2.37 15.32 -7.44
CA ASP A 108 2.76 14.55 -8.62
C ASP A 108 1.83 13.32 -8.74
N SER A 109 0.63 13.61 -9.26
CA SER A 109 -0.56 12.81 -9.04
C SER A 109 -0.37 11.47 -9.70
N ILE A 110 0.32 11.44 -10.84
CA ILE A 110 0.56 10.23 -11.60
C ILE A 110 1.38 9.23 -10.76
N ASN A 111 2.50 9.66 -10.17
CA ASN A 111 3.35 8.76 -9.39
C ASN A 111 2.64 8.30 -8.10
N VAL A 112 2.02 9.23 -7.37
CA VAL A 112 1.29 8.90 -6.14
C VAL A 112 0.11 7.97 -6.40
N GLN A 113 -0.70 8.27 -7.41
CA GLN A 113 -1.85 7.46 -7.81
C GLN A 113 -1.41 6.07 -8.24
N GLN A 114 -0.38 5.97 -9.06
CA GLN A 114 0.15 4.69 -9.50
C GLN A 114 0.56 3.83 -8.30
N ILE A 115 1.38 4.38 -7.40
CA ILE A 115 1.87 3.63 -6.24
C ILE A 115 0.71 3.23 -5.32
N ALA A 116 -0.25 4.13 -5.09
CA ALA A 116 -1.41 3.83 -4.26
C ALA A 116 -2.27 2.69 -4.87
N LEU A 117 -2.47 2.70 -6.18
CA LEU A 117 -3.16 1.61 -6.89
C LEU A 117 -2.41 0.28 -6.76
N GLU A 118 -1.08 0.30 -6.87
CA GLU A 118 -0.24 -0.90 -6.67
C GLU A 118 -0.38 -1.45 -5.25
N ILE A 119 -0.31 -0.59 -4.22
CA ILE A 119 -0.48 -0.99 -2.82
C ILE A 119 -1.89 -1.56 -2.60
N LEU A 120 -2.93 -0.90 -3.12
CA LEU A 120 -4.30 -1.39 -3.04
C LEU A 120 -4.47 -2.76 -3.71
N ALA A 121 -3.90 -2.94 -4.91
CA ALA A 121 -3.93 -4.21 -5.61
C ALA A 121 -3.21 -5.31 -4.83
N LEU A 122 -2.09 -5.02 -4.16
CA LEU A 122 -1.35 -5.98 -3.34
C LEU A 122 -2.05 -6.30 -2.01
N ALA A 123 -2.64 -5.29 -1.35
CA ALA A 123 -3.28 -5.40 -0.04
C ALA A 123 -4.75 -5.84 -0.10
N LEU A 124 -5.35 -5.94 -1.30
CA LEU A 124 -6.77 -6.20 -1.47
C LEU A 124 -7.19 -7.49 -0.73
N ASN A 125 -8.12 -7.32 0.22
CA ASN A 125 -8.84 -8.38 0.91
C ASN A 125 -10.35 -8.08 0.88
N ASN A 126 -11.18 -8.99 1.42
CA ASN A 126 -12.64 -8.86 1.37
C ASN A 126 -13.16 -7.54 1.94
N ASN A 127 -12.61 -7.06 3.05
CA ASN A 127 -13.04 -5.80 3.67
C ASN A 127 -12.69 -4.60 2.78
N ALA A 128 -11.49 -4.62 2.17
CA ALA A 128 -11.06 -3.57 1.25
C ALA A 128 -11.88 -3.58 -0.05
N LEU A 129 -12.24 -4.76 -0.55
CA LEU A 129 -13.12 -4.97 -1.70
C LEU A 129 -14.50 -4.33 -1.46
N GLU A 130 -15.14 -4.63 -0.33
CA GLU A 130 -16.46 -4.08 0.00
C GLU A 130 -16.44 -2.55 0.10
N THR A 131 -15.42 -2.01 0.78
CA THR A 131 -15.25 -0.56 0.94
C THR A 131 -15.05 0.14 -0.41
N LEU A 132 -14.22 -0.41 -1.29
CA LEU A 132 -13.96 0.16 -2.62
C LEU A 132 -15.22 0.12 -3.49
N LYS A 133 -15.99 -0.97 -3.44
CA LYS A 133 -17.23 -1.10 -4.23
C LYS A 133 -18.33 -0.15 -3.80
N GLN A 134 -18.45 0.12 -2.50
CA GLN A 134 -19.42 1.08 -2.00
C GLN A 134 -19.07 2.52 -2.40
N ASN A 135 -17.84 2.77 -2.85
CA ASN A 135 -17.38 4.08 -3.28
C ASN A 135 -17.34 4.19 -4.81
N GLN A 136 -18.50 4.46 -5.40
CA GLN A 136 -18.64 4.58 -6.87
C GLN A 136 -17.76 5.68 -7.47
N ILE A 137 -17.47 6.75 -6.72
CA ILE A 137 -16.60 7.85 -7.16
C ILE A 137 -15.19 7.31 -7.43
N VAL A 138 -14.67 6.48 -6.52
CA VAL A 138 -13.34 5.88 -6.64
C VAL A 138 -13.31 4.88 -7.80
N ILE A 139 -14.32 4.02 -7.93
CA ILE A 139 -14.40 3.06 -9.04
C ILE A 139 -14.42 3.76 -10.40
N ASN A 140 -15.26 4.79 -10.55
CA ASN A 140 -15.32 5.57 -11.79
C ASN A 140 -13.97 6.24 -12.08
N HIS A 141 -13.30 6.78 -11.06
CA HIS A 141 -11.97 7.37 -11.23
C HIS A 141 -10.96 6.35 -11.72
N ILE A 142 -10.91 5.15 -11.12
CA ILE A 142 -10.02 4.06 -11.54
C ILE A 142 -10.29 3.63 -12.98
N GLN A 143 -11.57 3.57 -13.40
CA GLN A 143 -11.96 3.25 -14.78
C GLN A 143 -11.51 4.33 -15.77
N ILE A 144 -11.58 5.61 -15.38
CA ILE A 144 -11.04 6.71 -16.20
C ILE A 144 -9.52 6.55 -16.34
N LEU A 145 -8.83 6.22 -15.25
CA LEU A 145 -7.38 6.01 -15.26
C LEU A 145 -6.97 4.81 -16.15
N SER A 146 -7.71 3.70 -16.09
CA SER A 146 -7.42 2.51 -16.92
C SER A 146 -7.62 2.79 -18.41
N ASN A 147 -8.62 3.59 -18.76
CA ASN A 147 -8.95 3.90 -20.15
C ASN A 147 -8.13 5.07 -20.74
N ASN A 148 -7.20 5.64 -19.97
CA ASN A 148 -6.38 6.76 -20.43
C ASN A 148 -5.24 6.28 -21.35
N SER A 149 -5.62 5.92 -22.58
CA SER A 149 -4.74 5.44 -23.65
C SER A 149 -3.73 6.49 -24.14
N ASN A 150 -3.94 7.77 -23.80
CA ASN A 150 -3.09 8.88 -24.21
C ASN A 150 -1.98 9.20 -23.21
N SER A 151 -1.89 8.47 -22.09
CA SER A 151 -0.80 8.68 -21.15
C SER A 151 0.52 8.18 -21.73
N THR A 152 1.55 9.03 -21.73
CA THR A 152 2.95 8.66 -22.01
C THR A 152 3.50 7.68 -20.97
N ILE A 153 2.77 7.46 -19.87
CA ILE A 153 3.16 6.65 -18.71
C ILE A 153 2.19 5.46 -18.61
N ILE A 154 2.52 4.37 -19.30
CA ILE A 154 1.72 3.13 -19.38
C ILE A 154 1.48 2.48 -18.00
N SER A 155 2.35 2.77 -17.02
CA SER A 155 2.31 2.15 -15.69
C SER A 155 1.07 2.52 -14.88
N LEU A 156 0.53 3.74 -15.02
CA LEU A 156 -0.67 4.16 -14.29
C LEU A 156 -1.94 3.45 -14.78
N PRO A 157 -2.28 3.45 -16.10
CA PRO A 157 -3.39 2.65 -16.61
C PRO A 157 -3.28 1.18 -16.23
N ARG A 158 -2.08 0.59 -16.32
CA ARG A 158 -1.84 -0.81 -15.95
C ARG A 158 -2.11 -1.09 -14.47
N ALA A 159 -1.72 -0.20 -13.56
CA ALA A 159 -2.00 -0.34 -12.14
C ALA A 159 -3.52 -0.29 -11.87
N ALA A 160 -4.24 0.61 -12.55
CA ALA A 160 -5.69 0.71 -12.48
C ALA A 160 -6.39 -0.56 -13.00
N GLU A 161 -6.00 -1.07 -14.17
CA GLU A 161 -6.50 -2.32 -14.74
C GLU A 161 -6.26 -3.51 -13.81
N THR A 162 -5.07 -3.59 -13.22
CA THR A 162 -4.72 -4.67 -12.28
C THR A 162 -5.65 -4.68 -11.07
N LEU A 163 -5.94 -3.50 -10.51
CA LEU A 163 -6.89 -3.38 -9.41
C LEU A 163 -8.30 -3.76 -9.83
N LEU A 164 -8.80 -3.25 -10.97
CA LEU A 164 -10.13 -3.59 -11.49
C LEU A 164 -10.30 -5.10 -11.71
N TRP A 165 -9.33 -5.73 -12.38
CA TRP A 165 -9.33 -7.18 -12.59
C TRP A 165 -9.38 -7.96 -11.27
N LYS A 166 -8.62 -7.50 -10.26
CA LYS A 166 -8.61 -8.16 -8.95
C LYS A 166 -9.95 -8.00 -8.22
N LEU A 167 -10.58 -6.83 -8.30
CA LEU A 167 -11.92 -6.59 -7.75
C LEU A 167 -12.95 -7.54 -8.37
N GLU A 168 -12.93 -7.73 -9.70
CA GLU A 168 -13.82 -8.67 -10.39
C GLU A 168 -13.55 -10.14 -10.03
N LYS A 169 -12.27 -10.51 -9.89
CA LYS A 169 -11.87 -11.89 -9.58
C LYS A 169 -12.28 -12.31 -8.16
N GLU A 170 -12.06 -11.43 -7.18
CA GLU A 170 -12.45 -11.69 -5.78
C GLU A 170 -13.97 -11.82 -5.66
N GLU A 171 -14.74 -10.98 -6.35
CA GLU A 171 -16.20 -11.08 -6.42
C GLU A 171 -16.68 -12.44 -6.96
N LYS A 172 -16.10 -12.89 -8.07
CA LYS A 172 -16.45 -14.20 -8.66
C LYS A 172 -16.14 -15.34 -7.68
N SER A 173 -15.10 -15.20 -6.85
CA SER A 173 -14.72 -16.19 -5.84
C SER A 173 -15.69 -16.21 -4.65
N ILE A 174 -16.14 -15.04 -4.18
CA ILE A 174 -17.14 -14.91 -3.11
C ILE A 174 -18.50 -15.48 -3.57
N ASN A 175 -18.94 -15.14 -4.78
CA ASN A 175 -20.22 -15.64 -5.28
C ASN A 175 -20.22 -17.17 -5.43
N LYS A 176 -19.10 -17.77 -5.85
CA LYS A 176 -18.95 -19.24 -5.89
C LYS A 176 -19.02 -19.88 -4.51
N SER A 177 -18.41 -19.28 -3.47
CA SER A 177 -18.41 -19.85 -2.12
C SER A 177 -19.81 -19.80 -1.48
N ILE A 178 -20.55 -18.70 -1.67
CA ILE A 178 -21.95 -18.55 -1.21
C ILE A 178 -22.84 -19.62 -1.84
N ILE A 179 -22.72 -19.83 -3.16
CA ILE A 179 -23.48 -20.86 -3.88
C ILE A 179 -23.15 -22.24 -3.30
N SER A 180 -21.87 -22.57 -3.10
CA SER A 180 -21.46 -23.89 -2.59
C SER A 180 -21.93 -24.19 -1.16
N ASN A 181 -22.06 -23.17 -0.31
CA ASN A 181 -22.57 -23.33 1.06
C ASN A 181 -24.10 -23.43 1.13
N LYS A 182 -24.82 -23.06 0.06
CA LYS A 182 -26.28 -23.17 0.00
C LYS A 182 -26.78 -24.56 -0.40
N TYR A 183 -25.88 -25.44 -0.86
CA TYR A 183 -26.15 -26.81 -1.28
C TYR A 183 -25.47 -27.87 -0.39
N LYS A 184 -25.07 -27.50 0.83
CA LYS A 184 -24.70 -28.40 1.92
C LYS A 184 -25.76 -28.33 3.02
#